data_AF-A0AAV4ZLY1-F1
#
_entry.id   AF-A0AAV4ZLY1-F1
#
_cell.length_a   1.000
_cell.length_b   1.000
_cell.length_c   1.000
_cell.angle_alpha   90.00
_cell.angle_beta   90.00
_cell.angle_gamma   90.00
#
_symmetry.space_group_name_H-M   'P 1'
#
loop_
_entity.id
_entity.type
_entity.pdbx_description
1 polymer ?
#
loop_
_entity_poly.entity_id
_entity_poly.type
_entity_poly.pdbx_seq_one_letter_code
_entity_poly.pdbx_strand_id
1 'polypeptide(L)'
;MVPRPDPRQLDLFAEQVVPAFRTEPTLDTSPVRVGFIPMDEMLIEAGLGSRYSLMTGYALQDTSVPYLPRSIAFPVTLKRDRDGTPHLFVASPVYADLPYVRRVEEATGLKAISHPSASGAFWHHAVDLAADAGWERLAESLEFTTLECVDQAVGLHVIDGELSAANARLLMGRLGVQEPGDRSAAALARIDVNFGSFELDTTAWTAIHAVEDGWIKPGRVGKGRTVYATLTKKALDHVASRRAQAA
;
A
#
# COMPACT_ATOMS: atom_id res chain seq x y z
N MET A 1 24.08 26.79 -8.16
CA MET A 1 23.46 25.78 -7.27
C MET A 1 22.38 26.48 -6.47
N VAL A 2 21.11 26.13 -6.71
CA VAL A 2 20.00 26.66 -5.89
C VAL A 2 19.82 25.69 -4.71
N PRO A 3 19.81 26.16 -3.45
CA PRO A 3 19.58 25.31 -2.29
C PRO A 3 18.17 24.71 -2.33
N ARG A 4 18.02 23.45 -1.90
CA ARG A 4 16.68 22.86 -1.66
C ARG A 4 15.96 23.64 -0.54
N PRO A 5 14.66 23.91 -0.67
CA PRO A 5 13.88 24.50 0.42
C PRO A 5 13.84 23.58 1.65
N ASP A 6 13.88 24.18 2.85
CA ASP A 6 13.74 23.49 4.13
C ASP A 6 12.30 22.95 4.29
N PRO A 7 12.09 21.63 4.43
CA PRO A 7 10.75 21.04 4.56
C PRO A 7 10.02 21.44 5.84
N ARG A 8 10.68 22.08 6.81
CA ARG A 8 10.05 22.54 8.06
C ARG A 8 9.38 23.92 7.96
N GLN A 9 9.52 24.61 6.82
CA GLN A 9 8.96 25.95 6.61
C GLN A 9 7.68 25.98 5.75
N LEU A 10 7.04 24.83 5.50
CA LEU A 10 5.74 24.80 4.83
C LEU A 10 4.62 25.04 5.84
N ASP A 11 4.07 26.26 5.84
CA ASP A 11 2.90 26.66 6.61
C ASP A 11 1.76 25.66 6.44
N LEU A 12 1.32 25.09 7.58
CA LEU A 12 0.41 23.94 7.69
C LEU A 12 -1.06 24.22 7.29
N PHE A 13 -1.41 25.40 6.78
CA PHE A 13 -2.82 25.74 6.47
C PHE A 13 -3.05 26.67 5.27
N ALA A 14 -2.10 26.80 4.34
CA ALA A 14 -2.40 27.49 3.08
C ALA A 14 -3.18 26.55 2.15
N GLU A 15 -4.43 26.94 1.84
CA GLU A 15 -5.27 26.34 0.81
C GLU A 15 -4.43 25.93 -0.41
N GLN A 16 -4.32 24.63 -0.65
CA GLN A 16 -3.71 24.11 -1.87
C GLN A 16 -4.62 24.43 -3.04
N VAL A 17 -4.47 25.64 -3.58
CA VAL A 17 -4.76 25.91 -4.98
C VAL A 17 -3.85 24.98 -5.77
N VAL A 18 -4.42 23.88 -6.27
CA VAL A 18 -3.78 22.97 -7.22
C VAL A 18 -3.22 23.84 -8.36
N PRO A 19 -1.89 23.98 -8.50
CA PRO A 19 -1.34 24.73 -9.62
C PRO A 19 -1.74 24.01 -10.89
N ALA A 20 -2.31 24.76 -11.84
CA ALA A 20 -2.72 24.26 -13.14
C ALA A 20 -1.65 23.33 -13.73
N PHE A 21 -2.08 22.12 -14.07
CA PHE A 21 -1.30 21.08 -14.74
C PHE A 21 -0.46 21.69 -15.85
N ARG A 22 0.85 21.79 -15.64
CA ARG A 22 1.78 21.73 -16.75
C ARG A 22 1.61 20.34 -17.34
N THR A 23 1.19 20.26 -18.60
CA THR A 23 1.24 19.04 -19.40
C THR A 23 2.70 18.58 -19.48
N GLU A 24 3.11 17.72 -18.55
CA GLU A 24 4.34 16.95 -18.68
C GLU A 24 4.22 16.02 -19.90
N PRO A 25 5.34 15.70 -20.57
CA PRO A 25 5.31 14.76 -21.68
C PRO A 25 4.72 13.44 -21.16
N THR A 26 3.62 13.01 -21.78
CA THR A 26 3.00 11.72 -21.52
C THR A 26 4.00 10.61 -21.84
N LEU A 27 4.64 10.07 -20.80
CA LEU A 27 5.41 8.84 -20.88
C LEU A 27 4.45 7.70 -21.25
N ASP A 28 4.64 7.12 -22.44
CA ASP A 28 3.91 5.92 -22.85
C ASP A 28 4.45 4.72 -22.05
N THR A 29 3.74 4.37 -20.98
CA THR A 29 4.13 3.28 -20.07
C THR A 29 3.75 1.89 -20.57
N SER A 30 3.38 1.72 -21.84
CA SER A 30 3.02 0.43 -22.41
C SER A 30 4.20 -0.56 -22.34
N PRO A 31 4.03 -1.76 -21.77
CA PRO A 31 5.15 -2.69 -21.58
C PRO A 31 5.62 -3.23 -22.93
N VAL A 32 6.79 -2.80 -23.40
CA VAL A 32 7.51 -3.44 -24.50
C VAL A 32 8.47 -4.47 -23.90
N ARG A 33 8.32 -5.75 -24.26
CA ARG A 33 9.35 -6.77 -23.99
C ARG A 33 10.54 -6.53 -24.91
N VAL A 34 11.42 -5.62 -24.51
CA VAL A 34 12.77 -5.54 -25.08
C VAL A 34 13.57 -6.71 -24.48
N GLY A 35 14.35 -7.42 -25.30
CA GLY A 35 15.27 -8.45 -24.79
C GLY A 35 16.27 -7.87 -23.77
N PHE A 36 17.04 -8.73 -23.10
CA PHE A 36 18.10 -8.28 -22.18
C PHE A 36 19.06 -7.31 -22.88
N ILE A 37 19.29 -6.15 -22.26
CA ILE A 37 20.23 -5.12 -22.75
C ILE A 37 21.50 -5.10 -21.87
N PRO A 38 22.60 -4.46 -22.30
CA PRO A 38 23.82 -4.40 -21.50
C PRO A 38 23.63 -3.91 -20.06
N MET A 39 22.71 -2.97 -19.83
CA MET A 39 22.35 -2.50 -18.48
C MET A 39 21.77 -3.60 -17.59
N ASP A 40 21.02 -4.55 -18.15
CA ASP A 40 20.45 -5.66 -17.39
C ASP A 40 21.55 -6.58 -16.86
N GLU A 41 22.53 -6.91 -17.71
CA GLU A 41 23.68 -7.73 -17.30
C GLU A 41 24.53 -6.99 -16.25
N MET A 42 24.74 -5.67 -16.39
CA MET A 42 25.42 -4.87 -15.36
C MET A 42 24.71 -4.92 -14.00
N LEU A 43 23.37 -4.80 -13.98
CA LEU A 43 22.59 -4.90 -12.74
C LEU A 43 22.69 -6.29 -12.11
N ILE A 44 22.69 -7.34 -12.93
CA ILE A 44 22.84 -8.72 -12.46
C ILE A 44 24.24 -8.96 -11.88
N GLU A 45 25.29 -8.56 -12.60
CA GLU A 45 26.69 -8.71 -12.17
C GLU A 45 26.98 -7.93 -10.88
N ALA A 46 26.37 -6.76 -10.71
CA ALA A 46 26.46 -5.96 -9.50
C ALA A 46 25.65 -6.52 -8.32
N GLY A 47 24.90 -7.61 -8.51
CA GLY A 47 24.00 -8.18 -7.49
C GLY A 47 22.81 -7.27 -7.15
N LEU A 48 22.45 -6.36 -8.07
CA LEU A 48 21.36 -5.39 -7.94
C LEU A 48 20.10 -5.84 -8.70
N GLY A 49 20.09 -7.04 -9.24
CA GLY A 49 18.95 -7.60 -9.94
C GLY A 49 19.13 -9.07 -10.24
N SER A 50 18.06 -9.70 -10.69
CA SER A 50 18.09 -11.06 -11.23
C SER A 50 17.41 -11.08 -12.59
N ARG A 51 17.73 -12.09 -13.40
CA ARG A 51 16.99 -12.33 -14.66
C ARG A 51 15.48 -12.41 -14.42
N TYR A 52 15.06 -13.04 -13.31
CA TYR A 52 13.65 -13.17 -12.98
C TYR A 52 12.99 -11.82 -12.67
N SER A 53 13.62 -10.98 -11.85
CA SER A 53 13.07 -9.67 -11.46
C SER A 53 12.97 -8.71 -12.64
N LEU A 54 13.96 -8.74 -13.52
CA LEU A 54 13.97 -7.95 -14.77
C LEU A 54 12.95 -8.44 -15.80
N MET A 55 12.52 -9.70 -15.75
CA MET A 55 11.53 -10.24 -16.69
C MET A 55 10.06 -10.08 -16.24
N THR A 56 9.78 -10.11 -14.94
CA THR A 56 8.41 -10.30 -14.43
C THR A 56 7.74 -9.03 -13.89
N GLY A 57 8.51 -7.97 -13.64
CA GLY A 57 7.95 -6.71 -13.16
C GLY A 57 8.93 -5.56 -13.10
N TYR A 58 10.20 -5.78 -13.46
CA TYR A 58 11.28 -4.81 -13.41
C TYR A 58 11.46 -4.13 -12.03
N ALA A 59 10.95 -4.74 -10.96
CA ALA A 59 11.21 -4.33 -9.60
C ALA A 59 12.58 -4.86 -9.19
N LEU A 60 13.53 -3.97 -8.90
CA LEU A 60 14.89 -4.33 -8.52
C LEU A 60 14.92 -4.70 -7.04
N GLN A 61 15.47 -5.87 -6.72
CA GLN A 61 15.47 -6.42 -5.37
C GLN A 61 16.78 -6.14 -4.62
N ASP A 62 16.68 -5.55 -3.43
CA ASP A 62 17.74 -5.55 -2.44
C ASP A 62 17.75 -6.87 -1.67
N THR A 63 18.68 -7.76 -2.01
CA THR A 63 18.85 -9.05 -1.35
C THR A 63 19.59 -8.95 -0.01
N SER A 64 20.08 -7.75 0.36
CA SER A 64 20.75 -7.51 1.64
C SER A 64 19.81 -7.20 2.80
N VAL A 65 18.53 -6.98 2.53
CA VAL A 65 17.48 -6.72 3.53
C VAL A 65 16.45 -7.85 3.55
N PRO A 66 15.69 -8.03 4.65
CA PRO A 66 14.56 -8.95 4.66
C PRO A 66 13.55 -8.65 3.56
N TYR A 67 12.85 -9.66 3.07
CA TYR A 67 11.87 -9.52 1.99
C TYR A 67 10.71 -8.56 2.35
N LEU A 68 10.32 -8.49 3.63
CA LEU A 68 9.29 -7.59 4.14
C LEU A 68 9.90 -6.45 4.97
N PRO A 69 9.39 -5.22 4.82
CA PRO A 69 8.35 -4.82 3.87
C PRO A 69 8.90 -4.74 2.43
N ARG A 70 8.10 -5.17 1.46
CA ARG A 70 8.49 -5.21 0.04
C ARG A 70 8.83 -3.83 -0.51
N SER A 71 8.29 -2.77 0.05
CA SER A 71 8.64 -1.40 -0.32
C SER A 71 10.11 -1.07 -0.09
N ILE A 72 10.76 -1.68 0.90
CA ILE A 72 12.19 -1.50 1.18
C ILE A 72 13.04 -2.53 0.43
N ALA A 73 12.55 -3.76 0.31
CA ALA A 73 13.25 -4.81 -0.45
C ALA A 73 13.18 -4.59 -1.97
N PHE A 74 12.20 -3.85 -2.47
CA PHE A 74 12.00 -3.56 -3.90
C PHE A 74 11.69 -2.07 -4.13
N PRO A 75 12.60 -1.15 -3.77
CA PRO A 75 12.29 0.27 -3.74
C PRO A 75 12.31 0.91 -5.13
N VAL A 76 12.89 0.25 -6.14
CA VAL A 76 13.06 0.78 -7.50
C VAL A 76 12.29 -0.07 -8.51
N THR A 77 11.51 0.59 -9.36
CA THR A 77 10.94 0.00 -10.58
C THR A 77 11.70 0.54 -11.78
N LEU A 78 12.40 -0.34 -12.50
CA LEU A 78 12.97 -0.02 -13.81
C LEU A 78 11.86 -0.09 -14.86
N LYS A 79 11.76 0.88 -15.75
CA LYS A 79 10.87 0.81 -16.92
C LYS A 79 11.62 1.27 -18.16
N ARG A 80 11.09 0.93 -19.33
CA ARG A 80 11.64 1.35 -20.61
C ARG A 80 10.54 1.95 -21.45
N ASP A 81 10.84 3.08 -22.07
CA ASP A 81 9.99 3.63 -23.11
C ASP A 81 10.04 2.74 -24.36
N ARG A 82 9.18 3.03 -25.33
CA ARG A 82 9.06 2.24 -26.57
C ARG A 82 10.35 2.18 -27.38
N ASP A 83 11.19 3.21 -27.29
CA ASP A 83 12.50 3.29 -27.94
C ASP A 83 13.61 2.53 -27.16
N GLY A 84 13.28 1.97 -25.99
CA GLY A 84 14.20 1.26 -25.12
C GLY A 84 14.88 2.13 -24.07
N THR A 85 14.58 3.43 -24.00
CA THR A 85 15.18 4.36 -23.02
C THR A 85 14.78 3.95 -21.59
N PRO A 86 15.75 3.64 -20.71
CA PRO A 86 15.46 3.18 -19.35
C PRO A 86 15.20 4.33 -18.37
N HIS A 87 14.25 4.11 -17.46
CA HIS A 87 13.89 5.01 -16.36
C HIS A 87 13.85 4.26 -15.03
N LEU A 88 14.34 4.88 -13.97
CA LEU A 88 14.25 4.36 -12.60
C LEU A 88 13.14 5.11 -11.86
N PHE A 89 12.12 4.41 -11.41
CA PHE A 89 11.00 4.98 -10.68
C PHE A 89 11.01 4.58 -9.21
N VAL A 90 10.72 5.55 -8.35
CA VAL A 90 10.47 5.37 -6.92
C VAL A 90 9.12 5.97 -6.53
N ALA A 91 8.51 5.51 -5.44
CA ALA A 91 7.18 5.95 -5.05
C ALA A 91 7.16 7.40 -4.55
N SER A 92 8.14 7.77 -3.72
CA SER A 92 8.31 9.14 -3.20
C SER A 92 9.80 9.47 -3.06
N PRO A 93 10.15 10.75 -2.88
CA PRO A 93 11.55 11.17 -2.73
C PRO A 93 12.31 10.49 -1.58
N VAL A 94 11.65 10.07 -0.49
CA VAL A 94 12.35 9.41 0.62
C VAL A 94 12.99 8.08 0.20
N TYR A 95 12.40 7.37 -0.76
CA TYR A 95 12.97 6.13 -1.29
C TYR A 95 14.30 6.38 -2.01
N ALA A 96 14.50 7.56 -2.62
CA ALA A 96 15.74 7.89 -3.30
C ALA A 96 16.94 7.97 -2.34
N ASP A 97 16.69 8.18 -1.05
CA ASP A 97 17.73 8.21 -0.02
C ASP A 97 18.13 6.82 0.50
N LEU A 98 17.42 5.76 0.10
CA LEU A 98 17.76 4.40 0.50
C LEU A 98 19.12 3.97 -0.11
N PRO A 99 20.00 3.30 0.67
CA PRO A 99 21.32 2.88 0.20
C PRO A 99 21.27 2.04 -1.08
N TYR A 100 20.26 1.19 -1.22
CA TYR A 100 20.07 0.38 -2.43
C TYR A 100 19.81 1.22 -3.68
N VAL A 101 18.96 2.24 -3.58
CA VAL A 101 18.64 3.12 -4.72
C VAL A 101 19.88 3.84 -5.20
N ARG A 102 20.72 4.33 -4.27
CA ARG A 102 22.00 4.97 -4.60
C ARG A 102 22.94 4.02 -5.36
N ARG A 103 23.05 2.75 -4.94
CA ARG A 103 23.85 1.74 -5.66
C ARG A 103 23.32 1.49 -7.08
N VAL A 104 22.00 1.47 -7.26
CA VAL A 104 21.38 1.33 -8.59
C VAL A 104 21.68 2.55 -9.47
N GLU A 105 21.56 3.76 -8.93
CA GLU A 105 21.92 4.99 -9.66
C GLU A 105 23.40 5.00 -10.07
N GLU A 106 24.30 4.59 -9.18
CA GLU A 106 25.74 4.50 -9.45
C GLU A 106 26.06 3.48 -10.54
N ALA A 107 25.43 2.30 -10.50
CA ALA A 107 25.65 1.24 -11.48
C ALA A 107 25.09 1.60 -12.87
N THR A 108 23.99 2.33 -12.93
CA THR A 108 23.28 2.64 -14.20
C THR A 108 23.62 4.01 -14.77
N GLY A 109 24.13 4.94 -13.95
CA GLY A 109 24.27 6.35 -14.30
C GLY A 109 22.94 7.12 -14.37
N LEU A 110 21.82 6.47 -14.08
CA LEU A 110 20.48 7.06 -14.09
C LEU A 110 20.13 7.66 -12.73
N LYS A 111 19.18 8.61 -12.72
CA LYS A 111 18.57 9.12 -11.48
C LYS A 111 17.18 8.56 -11.30
N ALA A 112 16.90 8.11 -10.09
CA ALA A 112 15.58 7.69 -9.67
C ALA A 112 14.66 8.91 -9.58
N ILE A 113 13.50 8.80 -10.21
CA ILE A 113 12.48 9.84 -10.24
C ILE A 113 11.21 9.36 -9.54
N SER A 114 10.63 10.23 -8.73
CA SER A 114 9.34 9.95 -8.10
C SER A 114 8.25 9.97 -9.17
N HIS A 115 7.50 8.88 -9.28
CA HIS A 115 6.49 8.75 -10.34
C HIS A 115 5.32 7.87 -9.90
N PRO A 116 4.07 8.18 -10.32
CA PRO A 116 2.89 7.38 -9.98
C PRO A 116 2.98 5.90 -10.39
N SER A 117 3.81 5.54 -11.38
CA SER A 117 4.05 4.14 -11.74
C SER A 117 4.65 3.29 -10.62
N ALA A 118 5.27 3.90 -9.61
CA ALA A 118 5.85 3.21 -8.45
C ALA A 118 4.98 3.33 -7.19
N SER A 119 3.77 3.92 -7.28
CA SER A 119 2.89 4.15 -6.13
C SER A 119 2.48 2.87 -5.39
N GLY A 120 2.55 1.71 -6.04
CA GLY A 120 2.31 0.41 -5.42
C GLY A 120 3.21 0.11 -4.22
N ALA A 121 4.36 0.77 -4.08
CA ALA A 121 5.20 0.63 -2.89
C ALA A 121 4.53 1.18 -1.63
N PHE A 122 3.66 2.20 -1.72
CA PHE A 122 2.92 2.72 -0.57
C PHE A 122 1.98 1.65 0.02
N TRP A 123 1.24 0.97 -0.86
CA TRP A 123 0.38 -0.16 -0.48
C TRP A 123 1.20 -1.29 0.13
N HIS A 124 2.29 -1.71 -0.54
CA HIS A 124 3.15 -2.78 -0.03
C HIS A 124 3.76 -2.44 1.33
N HIS A 125 4.14 -1.19 1.57
CA HIS A 125 4.64 -0.76 2.87
C HIS A 125 3.58 -0.89 3.96
N ALA A 126 2.36 -0.41 3.69
CA ALA A 126 1.25 -0.50 4.64
C ALA A 126 0.84 -1.95 4.91
N VAL A 127 0.54 -2.72 3.87
CA VAL A 127 0.02 -4.10 3.98
C VAL A 127 1.04 -5.05 4.61
N ASP A 128 2.34 -4.90 4.34
CA ASP A 128 3.36 -5.80 4.90
C ASP A 128 3.65 -5.53 6.37
N LEU A 129 3.31 -4.34 6.89
CA LEU A 129 3.53 -3.95 8.28
C LEU A 129 2.24 -3.87 9.11
N ALA A 130 1.06 -3.86 8.50
CA ALA A 130 -0.25 -3.81 9.16
C ALA A 130 -0.62 -5.16 9.83
N ALA A 131 0.26 -5.71 10.66
CA ALA A 131 0.06 -6.92 11.43
C ALA A 131 0.43 -6.70 12.90
N ASP A 132 0.00 -7.58 13.80
CA ASP A 132 0.29 -7.45 15.24
C ASP A 132 1.80 -7.33 15.54
N ALA A 133 2.66 -7.97 14.74
CA ALA A 133 4.10 -7.90 14.89
C ALA A 133 4.76 -6.66 14.24
N GLY A 134 4.03 -5.92 13.39
CA GLY A 134 4.59 -4.87 12.54
C GLY A 134 4.01 -3.47 12.73
N TRP A 135 2.86 -3.34 13.40
CA TRP A 135 2.09 -2.09 13.43
C TRP A 135 2.86 -0.91 14.05
N GLU A 136 3.72 -1.15 15.05
CA GLU A 136 4.55 -0.09 15.65
C GLU A 136 5.56 0.45 14.65
N ARG A 137 6.20 -0.45 13.88
CA ARG A 137 7.12 -0.05 12.80
C ARG A 137 6.38 0.73 11.72
N LEU A 138 5.15 0.31 11.36
CA LEU A 138 4.32 1.07 10.41
C LEU A 138 4.08 2.51 10.87
N ALA A 139 3.79 2.71 12.16
CA ALA A 139 3.59 4.04 12.73
C ALA A 139 4.87 4.90 12.73
N GLU A 140 6.04 4.27 12.69
CA GLU A 140 7.34 4.93 12.72
C GLU A 140 7.92 5.24 11.34
N SER A 141 7.33 4.67 10.28
CA SER A 141 7.86 4.76 8.91
C SER A 141 6.81 5.26 7.91
N LEU A 142 5.94 6.16 8.34
CA LEU A 142 4.83 6.69 7.53
C LEU A 142 5.28 7.43 6.27
N GLU A 143 6.50 7.95 6.24
CA GLU A 143 7.08 8.59 5.07
C GLU A 143 7.21 7.66 3.84
N PHE A 144 7.13 6.34 4.07
CA PHE A 144 7.13 5.32 3.02
C PHE A 144 5.73 4.87 2.58
N THR A 145 4.65 5.49 3.09
CA THR A 145 3.27 5.15 2.72
C THR A 145 2.35 6.37 2.74
N THR A 146 1.04 6.15 2.59
CA THR A 146 0.00 7.18 2.72
C THR A 146 -1.02 6.74 3.76
N LEU A 147 -1.71 7.69 4.41
CA LEU A 147 -2.77 7.36 5.37
C LEU A 147 -3.90 6.54 4.74
N GLU A 148 -4.21 6.76 3.47
CA GLU A 148 -5.19 5.97 2.72
C GLU A 148 -4.77 4.49 2.61
N CYS A 149 -3.51 4.23 2.23
CA CYS A 149 -2.98 2.86 2.17
C CYS A 149 -2.97 2.21 3.56
N VAL A 150 -2.64 2.97 4.61
CA VAL A 150 -2.64 2.47 5.99
C VAL A 150 -4.06 2.13 6.45
N ASP A 151 -5.03 3.01 6.23
CA ASP A 151 -6.42 2.77 6.61
C ASP A 151 -6.99 1.50 5.95
N GLN A 152 -6.77 1.34 4.64
CA GLN A 152 -7.17 0.15 3.90
C GLN A 152 -6.46 -1.12 4.36
N ALA A 153 -5.14 -1.05 4.60
CA ALA A 153 -4.35 -2.19 5.06
C ALA A 153 -4.78 -2.63 6.46
N VAL A 154 -4.98 -1.68 7.37
CA VAL A 154 -5.46 -1.98 8.73
C VAL A 154 -6.83 -2.63 8.68
N GLY A 155 -7.76 -2.10 7.90
CA GLY A 155 -9.09 -2.71 7.75
C GLY A 155 -9.01 -4.15 7.23
N LEU A 156 -8.22 -4.37 6.18
CA LEU A 156 -7.98 -5.70 5.62
C LEU A 156 -7.41 -6.68 6.67
N HIS A 157 -6.33 -6.32 7.36
CA HIS A 157 -5.65 -7.22 8.29
C HIS A 157 -6.44 -7.43 9.60
N VAL A 158 -7.28 -6.49 10.01
CA VAL A 158 -8.23 -6.70 11.12
C VAL A 158 -9.30 -7.72 10.75
N ILE A 159 -9.83 -7.66 9.53
CA ILE A 159 -10.79 -8.65 9.02
C ILE A 159 -10.12 -10.02 8.90
N ASP A 160 -8.93 -10.09 8.30
CA ASP A 160 -8.16 -11.33 8.11
C ASP A 160 -7.66 -11.96 9.43
N GLY A 161 -7.63 -11.17 10.51
CA GLY A 161 -7.14 -11.59 11.83
C GLY A 161 -5.62 -11.60 11.95
N GLU A 162 -4.89 -10.93 11.04
CA GLU A 162 -3.44 -10.73 11.12
C GLU A 162 -3.05 -9.52 11.99
N LEU A 163 -4.00 -8.58 12.20
CA LEU A 163 -3.90 -7.46 13.12
C LEU A 163 -5.09 -7.49 14.07
N SER A 164 -4.84 -7.50 15.37
CA SER A 164 -5.91 -7.43 16.37
C SER A 164 -6.61 -6.06 16.36
N ALA A 165 -7.91 -6.02 16.64
CA ALA A 165 -8.66 -4.76 16.74
C ALA A 165 -8.07 -3.81 17.80
N ALA A 166 -7.49 -4.36 18.87
CA ALA A 166 -6.81 -3.58 19.91
C ALA A 166 -5.56 -2.86 19.38
N ASN A 167 -4.67 -3.57 18.68
CA ASN A 167 -3.48 -2.97 18.08
C ASN A 167 -3.82 -2.03 16.93
N ALA A 168 -4.83 -2.37 16.12
CA ALA A 168 -5.35 -1.48 15.09
C ALA A 168 -5.84 -0.15 15.69
N ARG A 169 -6.60 -0.20 16.79
CA ARG A 169 -7.05 1.01 17.50
C ARG A 169 -5.87 1.85 18.02
N LEU A 170 -4.84 1.22 18.57
CA LEU A 170 -3.63 1.92 19.02
C LEU A 170 -2.90 2.59 17.83
N LEU A 171 -2.78 1.90 16.70
CA LEU A 171 -2.22 2.45 15.47
C LEU A 171 -3.04 3.66 15.01
N MET A 172 -4.35 3.52 14.78
CA MET A 172 -5.20 4.62 14.32
C MET A 172 -5.16 5.82 15.27
N GLY A 173 -5.12 5.57 16.58
CA GLY A 173 -4.93 6.61 17.59
C GLY A 173 -3.57 7.32 17.49
N ARG A 174 -2.47 6.57 17.29
CA ARG A 174 -1.12 7.13 17.10
C ARG A 174 -1.02 7.96 15.82
N LEU A 175 -1.78 7.61 14.79
CA LEU A 175 -1.88 8.36 13.54
C LEU A 175 -2.79 9.58 13.63
N GLY A 176 -3.49 9.77 14.75
CA GLY A 176 -4.46 10.85 14.93
C GLY A 176 -5.70 10.73 14.03
N VAL A 177 -5.97 9.54 13.50
CA VAL A 177 -7.16 9.31 12.67
C VAL A 177 -8.37 9.27 13.58
N GLN A 178 -9.28 10.22 13.39
CA GLN A 178 -10.45 10.37 14.24
C GLN A 178 -11.37 9.16 14.14
N GLU A 179 -11.72 8.59 15.29
CA GLU A 179 -12.74 7.54 15.37
C GLU A 179 -14.13 8.13 15.03
N PRO A 180 -14.87 7.52 14.10
CA PRO A 180 -16.26 7.89 13.85
C PRO A 180 -17.12 7.68 15.09
N GLY A 181 -17.97 8.66 15.41
CA GLY A 181 -18.90 8.56 16.54
C GLY A 181 -20.07 7.60 16.29
N ASP A 182 -20.35 7.28 15.02
CA ASP A 182 -21.40 6.32 14.65
C ASP A 182 -20.81 4.90 14.51
N ARG A 183 -21.23 4.03 15.42
CA ARG A 183 -20.95 2.57 15.43
C ARG A 183 -22.18 1.76 15.00
N SER A 184 -23.16 2.41 14.36
CA SER A 184 -24.44 1.78 14.07
C SER A 184 -24.31 0.58 13.14
N ALA A 185 -25.23 -0.36 13.29
CA ALA A 185 -25.38 -1.48 12.36
C ALA A 185 -25.52 -1.01 10.91
N ALA A 186 -26.08 0.18 10.65
CA ALA A 186 -26.21 0.73 9.30
C ALA A 186 -24.89 1.25 8.73
N ALA A 187 -24.04 1.87 9.55
CA ALA A 187 -22.68 2.27 9.18
C ALA A 187 -21.78 1.04 8.94
N LEU A 188 -21.94 0.00 9.76
CA LEU A 188 -21.24 -1.27 9.61
C LEU A 188 -21.83 -2.17 8.50
N ALA A 189 -23.11 -1.97 8.15
CA ALA A 189 -23.83 -2.70 7.11
C ALA A 189 -23.95 -1.92 5.80
N ARG A 190 -22.82 -1.75 5.12
CA ARG A 190 -22.77 -1.82 3.65
C ARG A 190 -22.56 -3.26 3.14
N ILE A 191 -22.93 -4.24 3.98
CA ILE A 191 -22.90 -5.66 3.67
C ILE A 191 -23.84 -5.92 2.48
N ASP A 192 -23.32 -5.87 1.25
CA ASP A 192 -24.04 -6.40 0.08
C ASP A 192 -23.92 -7.92 0.11
N VAL A 193 -24.96 -8.58 0.61
CA VAL A 193 -25.07 -10.04 0.70
C VAL A 193 -25.60 -10.60 -0.62
N ASN A 194 -25.02 -10.21 -1.74
CA ASN A 194 -25.22 -10.91 -2.99
C ASN A 194 -24.26 -12.10 -3.00
N PHE A 195 -24.82 -13.32 -2.99
CA PHE A 195 -24.09 -14.60 -3.14
C PHE A 195 -23.21 -15.10 -1.97
N GLY A 196 -23.50 -14.72 -0.72
CA GLY A 196 -22.79 -15.29 0.44
C GLY A 196 -21.36 -14.74 0.65
N SER A 197 -21.01 -13.68 -0.07
CA SER A 197 -19.91 -12.77 0.26
C SER A 197 -20.42 -11.56 1.05
N PHE A 198 -19.52 -10.92 1.81
CA PHE A 198 -19.76 -9.60 2.39
C PHE A 198 -18.82 -8.60 1.70
N GLU A 199 -19.33 -7.43 1.35
CA GLU A 199 -18.51 -6.26 1.07
C GLU A 199 -18.57 -5.39 2.32
N LEU A 200 -17.53 -5.47 3.16
CA LEU A 200 -17.32 -4.49 4.22
C LEU A 200 -16.51 -3.36 3.57
N ASP A 201 -16.85 -2.12 3.88
CA ASP A 201 -15.93 -1.02 3.64
C ASP A 201 -14.62 -1.36 4.39
N THR A 202 -13.53 -1.55 3.65
CA THR A 202 -12.25 -2.06 4.18
C THR A 202 -11.46 -0.98 4.92
N THR A 203 -12.14 0.05 5.43
CA THR A 203 -11.55 1.09 6.27
C THR A 203 -11.23 0.54 7.66
N ALA A 204 -10.23 1.11 8.32
CA ALA A 204 -9.72 0.61 9.59
C ALA A 204 -10.81 0.64 10.68
N TRP A 205 -11.50 1.77 10.84
CA TRP A 205 -12.50 1.95 11.90
C TRP A 205 -13.71 1.04 11.72
N THR A 206 -14.17 0.86 10.47
CA THR A 206 -15.27 -0.07 10.17
C THR A 206 -14.90 -1.49 10.58
N ALA A 207 -13.69 -1.95 10.25
CA ALA A 207 -13.21 -3.27 10.64
C ALA A 207 -13.06 -3.41 12.16
N ILE A 208 -12.45 -2.42 12.83
CA ILE A 208 -12.29 -2.40 14.29
C ILE A 208 -13.65 -2.53 14.98
N HIS A 209 -14.62 -1.68 14.62
CA HIS A 209 -15.96 -1.71 15.20
C HIS A 209 -16.70 -3.01 14.88
N ALA A 210 -16.59 -3.54 13.65
CA ALA A 210 -17.19 -4.82 13.28
C ALA A 210 -16.72 -5.98 14.17
N VAL A 211 -15.43 -6.00 14.54
CA VAL A 211 -14.86 -6.98 15.45
C VAL A 211 -15.29 -6.74 16.90
N GLU A 212 -15.10 -5.51 17.41
CA GLU A 212 -15.43 -5.15 18.79
C GLU A 212 -16.91 -5.34 19.14
N ASP A 213 -17.81 -4.99 18.20
CA ASP A 213 -19.25 -5.12 18.39
C ASP A 213 -19.76 -6.54 18.08
N GLY A 214 -18.87 -7.46 17.74
CA GLY A 214 -19.17 -8.88 17.52
C GLY A 214 -20.03 -9.12 16.28
N TRP A 215 -19.90 -8.31 15.23
CA TRP A 215 -20.52 -8.57 13.92
C TRP A 215 -19.78 -9.65 13.14
N ILE A 216 -18.47 -9.68 13.27
CA ILE A 216 -17.60 -10.66 12.62
C ILE A 216 -16.68 -11.35 13.61
N LYS A 217 -16.22 -12.55 13.24
CA LYS A 217 -15.04 -13.20 13.82
C LYS A 217 -13.92 -13.09 12.80
N PRO A 218 -12.81 -12.40 13.13
CA PRO A 218 -11.64 -12.33 12.27
C PRO A 218 -11.08 -13.71 11.93
N GLY A 219 -10.48 -13.83 10.76
CA GLY A 219 -9.78 -15.03 10.34
C GLY A 219 -10.14 -15.45 8.93
N ARG A 220 -9.12 -15.96 8.22
CA ARG A 220 -9.31 -16.60 6.91
C ARG A 220 -10.08 -17.91 7.06
N VAL A 221 -11.26 -17.99 6.46
CA VAL A 221 -12.10 -19.19 6.53
C VAL A 221 -12.25 -19.82 5.15
N GLY A 222 -11.43 -20.81 4.83
CA GLY A 222 -11.60 -21.65 3.63
C GLY A 222 -10.30 -22.11 2.98
N LYS A 223 -10.42 -23.03 2.00
CA LYS A 223 -9.36 -23.36 1.03
C LYS A 223 -9.68 -22.62 -0.28
N GLY A 224 -9.13 -21.43 -0.49
CA GLY A 224 -9.40 -20.64 -1.69
C GLY A 224 -9.12 -19.15 -1.53
N ARG A 225 -9.53 -18.33 -2.52
CA ARG A 225 -9.24 -16.88 -2.59
C ARG A 225 -10.29 -15.96 -1.95
N THR A 226 -11.37 -16.49 -1.38
CA THR A 226 -12.48 -15.64 -0.94
C THR A 226 -13.22 -16.23 0.25
N VAL A 227 -12.83 -15.84 1.48
CA VAL A 227 -13.65 -15.45 2.64
C VAL A 227 -12.69 -14.78 3.64
N TYR A 228 -12.90 -13.50 3.97
CA TYR A 228 -11.95 -12.71 4.79
C TYR A 228 -12.27 -12.71 6.30
N ALA A 229 -13.54 -12.91 6.71
CA ALA A 229 -13.96 -13.10 8.10
C ALA A 229 -15.28 -13.90 8.17
N THR A 230 -15.65 -14.43 9.34
CA THR A 230 -16.94 -15.14 9.54
C THR A 230 -17.99 -14.23 10.17
N LEU A 231 -19.18 -14.14 9.55
CA LEU A 231 -20.31 -13.44 10.17
C LEU A 231 -20.78 -14.15 11.44
N THR A 232 -21.08 -13.38 12.49
CA THR A 232 -21.68 -13.94 13.71
C THR A 232 -23.18 -14.15 13.54
N LYS A 233 -23.79 -14.89 14.48
CA LYS A 233 -25.25 -15.03 14.54
C LYS A 233 -25.96 -13.67 14.60
N LYS A 234 -25.42 -12.72 15.37
CA LYS A 234 -25.93 -11.34 15.47
C LYS A 234 -26.01 -10.67 14.09
N ALA A 235 -24.96 -10.80 13.27
CA ALA A 235 -24.94 -10.25 11.93
C ALA A 235 -25.97 -10.94 11.01
N LEU A 236 -26.06 -12.27 11.06
CA LEU A 236 -27.00 -13.04 10.26
C LEU A 236 -28.47 -12.70 10.60
N ASP A 237 -28.80 -12.60 11.89
CA ASP A 237 -30.15 -12.25 12.36
C ASP A 237 -30.54 -10.82 11.91
N HIS A 238 -29.59 -9.88 11.95
CA HIS A 238 -29.80 -8.52 11.47
C HIS A 238 -30.07 -8.46 9.96
N VAL A 239 -29.29 -9.19 9.15
CA VAL A 239 -29.48 -9.30 7.70
C VAL A 239 -30.86 -9.88 7.38
N ALA A 240 -31.26 -10.95 8.08
CA ALA A 240 -32.57 -11.57 7.89
C ALA A 240 -33.72 -10.60 8.21
N SER A 241 -33.60 -9.83 9.29
CA SER A 241 -34.59 -8.82 9.67
C SER A 241 -34.73 -7.71 8.61
N ARG A 242 -33.62 -7.21 8.05
CA ARG A 242 -33.67 -6.20 6.98
C ARG A 242 -34.31 -6.71 5.70
N ARG A 243 -34.02 -7.96 5.31
CA ARG A 243 -34.65 -8.59 4.13
C ARG A 243 -36.16 -8.73 4.30
N ALA A 244 -36.62 -9.11 5.49
CA ALA A 244 -38.04 -9.23 5.79
C ALA A 244 -38.78 -7.88 5.80
N GLN A 245 -38.10 -6.77 6.09
CA GLN A 245 -38.67 -5.42 6.05
C GLN A 245 -38.70 -4.81 4.64
N ALA A 246 -37.92 -5.35 3.70
CA ALA A 246 -37.83 -4.87 2.32
C ALA A 246 -38.73 -5.66 1.35
N ALA A 247 -39.34 -6.75 1.80
CA ALA A 247 -40.28 -7.60 1.06
C ALA A 247 -41.73 -7.22 1.38
#